data_AF-A0AAV5TXW1-F1
#
_entry.id   AF-A0AAV5TXW1-F1
#
_cell.length_a   1.000
_cell.length_b   1.000
_cell.length_c   1.000
_cell.angle_alpha   90.00
_cell.angle_beta   90.00
_cell.angle_gamma   90.00
#
_symmetry.space_group_name_H-M   'P 1'
#
loop_
_entity.id
_entity.type
_entity.pdbx_description
1 polymer ?
#
loop_
_entity_poly.entity_id
_entity_poly.type
_entity_poly.pdbx_seq_one_letter_code
_entity_poly.pdbx_strand_id
1 'polypeptide(L)'
;NGCLDGFSLLIDGWCYAKLERGIYTSQSAEDDCFSDSQAHLPTLSTPDLNEALVQVRNVQFGPNSYIWIGLNCSSHGNWYWLDGTPYDESQENFVPG
;
A
#
# COMPACT_ATOMS: atom_id res chain seq x y z
N ASN A 1 6.08 -8.03 -19.46
CA ASN A 1 5.20 -8.16 -18.28
C ASN A 1 6.02 -8.74 -17.14
N GLY A 2 6.68 -7.88 -16.39
CA GLY A 2 7.52 -8.28 -15.28
C GLY A 2 7.67 -7.09 -14.34
N CYS A 3 7.82 -7.38 -13.06
CA CYS A 3 8.13 -6.38 -12.05
C CYS A 3 9.61 -5.99 -12.14
N LEU A 4 9.95 -4.81 -11.61
CA LEU A 4 11.33 -4.40 -11.43
C LEU A 4 12.08 -5.38 -10.51
N ASP A 5 13.40 -5.43 -10.62
CA ASP A 5 14.22 -6.25 -9.72
C ASP A 5 13.96 -5.85 -8.27
N GLY A 6 13.73 -6.85 -7.40
CA GLY A 6 13.34 -6.65 -6.01
C GLY A 6 11.83 -6.58 -5.76
N PHE A 7 11.02 -6.47 -6.81
CA PHE A 7 9.56 -6.49 -6.72
C PHE A 7 8.98 -7.86 -7.10
N SER A 8 7.90 -8.24 -6.41
CA SER A 8 7.08 -9.41 -6.70
C SER A 8 5.77 -8.99 -7.33
N LEU A 9 5.21 -9.82 -8.21
CA LEU A 9 3.88 -9.59 -8.80
C LEU A 9 2.81 -9.67 -7.69
N LEU A 10 1.93 -8.68 -7.64
CA LEU A 10 0.73 -8.68 -6.81
C LEU A 10 -0.43 -9.29 -7.61
N ILE A 11 -1.04 -8.51 -8.52
CA ILE A 11 -2.09 -8.93 -9.48
C ILE A 11 -2.11 -7.95 -10.66
N ASP A 12 -2.59 -8.35 -11.84
CA ASP A 12 -2.88 -7.44 -12.98
C ASP A 12 -1.79 -6.41 -13.32
N GLY A 13 -0.52 -6.81 -13.19
CA GLY A 13 0.64 -5.95 -13.47
C GLY A 13 1.06 -5.05 -12.31
N TRP A 14 0.32 -5.04 -11.20
CA TRP A 14 0.75 -4.46 -9.94
C TRP A 14 1.89 -5.27 -9.34
N CYS A 15 2.84 -4.56 -8.74
CA CYS A 15 4.04 -5.13 -8.16
C CYS A 15 4.22 -4.58 -6.74
N TYR A 16 4.80 -5.37 -5.85
CA TYR A 16 5.09 -4.96 -4.49
C TYR A 16 6.52 -5.35 -4.09
N ALA A 17 7.11 -4.55 -3.20
CA ALA A 17 8.33 -4.89 -2.49
C ALA A 17 8.07 -4.72 -0.98
N LYS A 18 8.95 -5.29 -0.16
CA LYS A 18 8.93 -5.10 1.29
C LYS A 18 10.09 -4.19 1.69
N LEU A 19 9.81 -3.25 2.58
CA LEU A 19 10.87 -2.53 3.29
C LEU A 19 11.54 -3.47 4.31
N GLU A 20 12.78 -3.16 4.66
CA GLU A 20 13.45 -3.86 5.75
C GLU A 20 12.71 -3.65 7.08
N ARG A 21 12.94 -4.55 8.04
CA ARG A 21 12.20 -4.51 9.31
C ARG A 21 12.64 -3.31 10.13
N GLY A 22 11.72 -2.38 10.39
CA GLY A 22 11.99 -1.16 11.16
C GLY A 22 10.75 -0.59 11.83
N ILE A 23 10.93 0.48 12.60
CA ILE A 23 9.84 1.30 13.12
C ILE A 23 9.70 2.49 12.18
N TYR A 24 8.59 2.52 11.44
CA TYR A 24 8.30 3.57 10.48
C TYR A 24 7.08 4.37 10.92
N THR A 25 7.13 5.69 10.71
CA THR A 25 5.91 6.49 10.54
C THR A 25 5.38 6.28 9.12
N SER A 26 4.13 6.63 8.86
CA SER A 26 3.58 6.59 7.49
C SER A 26 4.42 7.42 6.52
N GLN A 27 4.85 8.62 6.93
CA GLN A 27 5.68 9.50 6.11
C GLN A 27 7.05 8.87 5.82
N SER A 28 7.75 8.34 6.82
CA SER A 28 9.07 7.74 6.58
C SER A 28 8.98 6.49 5.71
N ALA A 29 7.89 5.73 5.82
CA ALA A 29 7.70 4.56 4.97
C ALA A 29 7.46 4.94 3.50
N GLU A 30 6.70 6.01 3.26
CA GLU A 30 6.53 6.58 1.92
C GLU A 30 7.86 7.11 1.35
N ASP A 31 8.62 7.87 2.15
CA ASP A 31 9.91 8.43 1.73
C ASP A 31 10.90 7.31 1.34
N ASP A 32 10.95 6.21 2.09
CA ASP A 32 11.78 5.04 1.78
C ASP A 32 11.31 4.34 0.49
N CYS A 33 10.00 4.10 0.32
CA CYS A 33 9.46 3.54 -0.92
C CYS A 33 9.83 4.39 -2.16
N PHE A 34 9.75 5.71 -2.01
CA PHE A 34 10.00 6.64 -3.11
C PHE A 34 11.50 6.78 -3.42
N SER A 35 12.34 6.90 -2.39
CA SER A 35 13.78 7.11 -2.56
C SER A 35 14.51 5.89 -3.13
N ASP A 36 14.12 4.68 -2.72
CA ASP A 36 14.80 3.46 -3.17
C ASP A 36 14.38 3.02 -4.58
N SER A 37 13.10 3.18 -4.92
CA SER A 37 12.52 2.52 -6.10
C SER A 37 11.59 3.41 -6.92
N GLN A 38 11.43 4.69 -6.57
CA GLN A 38 10.38 5.56 -7.13
C GLN A 38 8.99 4.91 -7.04
N ALA A 39 8.77 4.13 -5.99
CA ALA A 39 7.52 3.47 -5.68
C ALA A 39 6.77 4.25 -4.60
N HIS A 40 5.52 3.90 -4.39
CA HIS A 40 4.67 4.46 -3.35
C HIS A 40 4.21 3.37 -2.40
N LEU A 41 3.79 3.76 -1.19
CA LEU A 41 3.06 2.85 -0.32
C LEU A 41 1.82 2.28 -1.04
N PRO A 42 1.37 1.07 -0.69
CA PRO A 42 0.33 0.38 -1.43
C PRO A 42 -0.97 1.19 -1.55
N THR A 43 -1.47 1.28 -2.78
CA THR A 43 -2.80 1.81 -3.11
C THR A 43 -3.80 0.67 -3.21
N LEU A 44 -4.98 0.87 -2.60
CA LEU A 44 -6.06 -0.13 -2.58
C LEU A 44 -7.32 0.47 -3.23
N SER A 45 -7.25 0.69 -4.55
CA SER A 45 -8.32 1.31 -5.32
C SER A 45 -9.39 0.32 -5.81
N THR A 46 -9.22 -0.98 -5.57
CA THR A 46 -10.16 -2.04 -5.95
C THR A 46 -10.22 -3.14 -4.89
N PRO A 47 -11.29 -3.95 -4.85
CA PRO A 47 -11.41 -5.04 -3.89
C PRO A 47 -10.36 -6.12 -4.13
N ASP A 48 -10.04 -6.41 -5.39
CA ASP A 48 -9.05 -7.40 -5.78
C ASP A 48 -7.64 -7.00 -5.28
N LEU A 49 -7.28 -5.72 -5.37
CA LEU A 49 -6.01 -5.22 -4.82
C LEU A 49 -5.96 -5.37 -3.28
N ASN A 50 -7.06 -5.06 -2.62
CA ASN A 50 -7.18 -5.19 -1.17
C ASN A 50 -7.04 -6.66 -0.73
N GLU A 51 -7.73 -7.59 -1.40
CA GLU A 51 -7.61 -9.03 -1.13
C GLU A 51 -6.18 -9.53 -1.39
N ALA A 52 -5.58 -9.16 -2.53
CA ALA A 52 -4.22 -9.55 -2.86
C ALA A 52 -3.21 -9.06 -1.82
N LEU A 53 -3.31 -7.80 -1.38
CA LEU A 53 -2.41 -7.24 -0.38
C LEU A 53 -2.60 -7.89 1.00
N VAL A 54 -3.84 -8.22 1.37
CA VAL A 54 -4.13 -8.98 2.61
C VAL A 54 -3.46 -10.35 2.58
N GLN A 55 -3.48 -11.07 1.46
CA GLN A 55 -2.78 -12.35 1.32
C GLN A 55 -1.27 -12.17 1.46
N VAL A 56 -0.69 -11.18 0.79
CA VAL A 56 0.75 -10.86 0.90
C VAL A 56 1.12 -10.57 2.35
N ARG A 57 0.34 -9.72 3.04
CA ARG A 57 0.55 -9.40 4.45
C ARG A 57 0.52 -10.66 5.33
N ASN A 58 -0.49 -11.51 5.15
CA ASN A 58 -0.65 -12.74 5.93
C ASN A 58 0.55 -13.68 5.76
N VAL A 59 1.04 -13.82 4.54
CA VAL A 59 2.17 -14.71 4.22
C VAL A 59 3.51 -14.13 4.69
N GLN A 60 3.74 -12.83 4.50
CA GLN A 60 5.04 -12.21 4.77
C GLN A 60 5.22 -11.77 6.22
N PHE A 61 4.14 -11.33 6.87
CA PHE A 61 4.19 -10.69 8.18
C PHE A 61 3.28 -11.36 9.22
N GLY A 62 2.38 -12.25 8.79
CA GLY A 62 1.41 -12.95 9.63
C GLY A 62 0.02 -12.30 9.68
N PRO A 63 -1.02 -13.05 10.06
CA PRO A 63 -2.42 -12.63 9.92
C PRO A 63 -2.83 -11.42 10.78
N ASN A 64 -2.10 -11.15 11.87
CA ASN A 64 -2.38 -10.06 12.81
C ASN A 64 -1.37 -8.91 12.69
N SER A 65 -0.60 -8.88 11.61
CA SER A 65 0.36 -7.80 11.36
C SER A 65 -0.35 -6.55 10.82
N TYR A 66 0.30 -5.41 10.99
CA TYR A 66 -0.13 -4.14 10.42
C TYR A 66 0.93 -3.67 9.44
N ILE A 67 0.49 -3.06 8.35
CA ILE A 67 1.33 -2.44 7.35
C ILE A 67 0.83 -1.02 7.08
N TRP A 68 1.74 -0.12 6.75
CA TRP A 68 1.35 1.19 6.22
C TRP A 68 0.86 1.03 4.78
N ILE A 69 -0.15 1.80 4.42
CA ILE A 69 -0.69 1.93 3.06
C ILE A 69 -0.66 3.40 2.66
N GLY A 70 -0.82 3.67 1.35
CA GLY A 70 -0.71 5.01 0.80
C GLY A 70 -1.93 5.90 1.01
N LEU A 71 -2.90 5.50 1.85
CA LEU A 71 -4.10 6.29 2.11
C LEU A 71 -3.78 7.39 3.13
N ASN A 72 -4.02 8.65 2.76
CA ASN A 72 -3.77 9.80 3.62
C ASN A 72 -4.99 10.73 3.67
N CYS A 73 -5.08 11.53 4.72
CA CYS A 73 -6.16 12.49 4.95
C CYS A 73 -5.60 13.90 4.95
N SER A 74 -6.21 14.77 4.15
CA SER A 74 -5.88 16.19 4.12
C SER A 74 -6.35 16.89 5.40
N SER A 75 -5.82 18.08 5.66
CA SER A 75 -6.27 18.93 6.77
C SER A 75 -7.76 19.29 6.71
N HIS A 76 -8.39 19.15 5.54
CA HIS A 76 -9.81 19.41 5.30
C HIS A 76 -10.68 18.14 5.40
N GLY A 77 -10.10 16.99 5.76
CA GLY A 77 -10.85 15.74 5.93
C GLY A 77 -11.04 14.91 4.65
N ASN A 78 -10.45 15.32 3.53
CA ASN A 78 -10.54 14.56 2.28
C ASN A 78 -9.46 13.47 2.23
N TRP A 79 -9.87 12.25 1.90
CA TRP A 79 -8.99 11.11 1.65
C TRP A 79 -8.37 11.17 0.26
N TYR A 80 -7.11 10.76 0.15
CA TYR A 80 -6.39 10.66 -1.12
C TYR A 80 -5.28 9.61 -1.04
N TRP A 81 -4.90 9.06 -2.20
CA TRP A 81 -3.76 8.16 -2.34
C TRP A 81 -2.47 8.94 -2.65
N LEU A 82 -1.37 8.56 -2.03
CA LEU A 82 -0.06 9.22 -2.19
C LEU A 82 0.50 9.09 -3.61
N ASP A 83 0.15 8.03 -4.34
CA ASP A 83 0.56 7.80 -5.74
C ASP A 83 -0.24 8.64 -6.76
N GLY A 84 -1.24 9.42 -6.29
CA GLY A 84 -2.12 10.22 -7.14
C GLY A 84 -3.31 9.46 -7.72
N THR A 85 -3.51 8.18 -7.37
CA THR A 85 -4.71 7.42 -7.75
C THR A 85 -5.95 8.11 -7.21
N PRO A 86 -7.02 8.30 -8.01
CA PRO A 86 -8.27 8.87 -7.53
C PRO A 86 -8.84 8.07 -6.35
N TYR A 87 -9.25 8.77 -5.30
CA TYR A 87 -9.99 8.16 -4.20
C TYR A 87 -11.45 7.93 -4.64
N ASP A 88 -11.96 6.73 -4.38
CA ASP A 88 -13.35 6.32 -4.61
C ASP A 88 -13.91 5.73 -3.32
N GLU A 89 -14.88 6.43 -2.74
CA GLU A 89 -15.55 6.01 -1.49
C GLU A 89 -16.26 4.66 -1.63
N SER A 90 -16.68 4.26 -2.84
CA SER A 90 -17.35 2.96 -3.06
C SER A 90 -16.40 1.77 -2.91
N GLN A 91 -15.08 2.03 -2.88
CA GLN A 91 -14.02 1.03 -2.75
C GLN A 91 -13.40 1.03 -1.35
N GLU A 92 -13.95 1.81 -0.42
CA GLU A 92 -13.40 1.91 0.93
C GLU A 92 -13.57 0.59 1.72
N ASN A 93 -12.59 0.31 2.57
CA ASN A 93 -12.58 -0.88 3.42
C ASN A 93 -12.18 -0.52 4.86
N PHE A 94 -12.77 0.55 5.39
CA PHE A 94 -12.55 0.98 6.76
C PHE A 94 -13.20 0.00 7.75
N VAL A 95 -12.51 -0.28 8.85
CA VAL A 95 -13.11 -1.02 9.97
C VAL A 95 -14.18 -0.13 10.61
N PRO A 96 -15.40 -0.64 10.88
CA PRO A 96 -16.41 0.12 11.62
C PRO A 96 -15.87 0.58 12.98
N GLY A 97 -16.12 1.84 13.32
CA GLY A 97 -15.72 2.46 14.60
C GLY A 97 -16.66 2.16 15.76
#